data_AF-E4RVI5-F1
#
_entry.id   AF-E4RVI5-F1
#
_cell.length_a   1.000
_cell.length_b   1.000
_cell.length_c   1.000
_cell.angle_alpha   90.00
_cell.angle_beta   90.00
_cell.angle_gamma   90.00
#
_symmetry.space_group_name_H-M   'P 1'
#
loop_
_entity.id
_entity.type
_entity.pdbx_description
1 polymer ?
#
loop_
_entity_poly.entity_id
_entity_poly.type
_entity_poly.pdbx_seq_one_letter_code
_entity_poly.pdbx_strand_id
1 'polypeptide(L)'
;MIKIQYQTSALQPAPFAYALEIDLKSTEKGLEYTLDLEYLDRDSLTEEEILEEGFTMDDDLHLKGELPVVWREEIKFLLKKTQKTNKEELEENEDLWLLHTEDGVFYPNNHNNWAETTEQLRQAIVEASGLEKPLEITLVENGEKTVYLGSFAKKTLVVDRKGEKKGLRWSDLNALLRDLFSGDLLYEEASTKEPKGKGIYLNVGDEYWFELGKSYINKVQKVKNWL
;
A
#
# COMPACT_ATOMS: atom_id res chain seq x y z
N MET A 1 16.11 -18.78 2.76
CA MET A 1 14.65 -18.56 2.66
C MET A 1 14.21 -17.66 3.83
N ILE A 2 13.16 -16.87 3.67
CA ILE A 2 12.63 -16.00 4.74
C ILE A 2 11.12 -16.17 4.80
N LYS A 3 10.54 -16.34 5.99
CA LYS A 3 9.09 -16.25 6.20
C LYS A 3 8.77 -15.02 7.04
N ILE A 4 7.81 -14.23 6.61
CA ILE A 4 7.23 -13.12 7.36
C ILE A 4 5.87 -13.58 7.86
N GLN A 5 5.64 -13.54 9.16
CA GLN A 5 4.32 -13.70 9.76
C GLN A 5 3.94 -12.40 10.43
N TYR A 6 2.78 -11.88 10.05
CA TYR A 6 2.18 -10.72 10.66
C TYR A 6 0.73 -10.99 11.04
N GLN A 7 0.31 -10.42 12.16
CA GLN A 7 -1.09 -10.40 12.56
C GLN A 7 -1.38 -9.07 13.24
N THR A 8 -2.51 -8.47 12.91
CA THR A 8 -3.01 -7.27 13.62
C THR A 8 -3.20 -7.57 15.11
N SER A 9 -3.01 -6.55 15.94
CA SER A 9 -3.26 -6.63 17.38
C SER A 9 -4.69 -7.09 17.70
N ALA A 10 -4.88 -7.66 18.89
CA ALA A 10 -6.20 -8.14 19.35
C ALA A 10 -7.23 -7.00 19.54
N LEU A 11 -6.78 -5.74 19.58
CA LEU A 11 -7.66 -4.58 19.63
C LEU A 11 -8.20 -4.15 18.26
N GLN A 12 -7.64 -4.68 17.16
CA GLN A 12 -8.18 -4.42 15.83
C GLN A 12 -9.48 -5.24 15.67
N PRO A 13 -10.64 -4.60 15.45
CA PRO A 13 -11.90 -5.33 15.30
C PRO A 13 -12.03 -5.95 13.90
N ALA A 14 -12.78 -7.05 13.80
CA ALA A 14 -13.32 -7.50 12.52
C ALA A 14 -14.22 -6.39 11.91
N PRO A 15 -14.34 -6.28 10.58
CA PRO A 15 -13.72 -7.12 9.53
C PRO A 15 -12.29 -6.70 9.15
N PHE A 16 -11.68 -5.76 9.88
CA PHE A 16 -10.37 -5.18 9.58
C PHE A 16 -9.20 -5.96 10.16
N ALA A 17 -9.44 -6.87 11.12
CA ALA A 17 -8.42 -7.75 11.66
C ALA A 17 -7.97 -8.78 10.62
N TYR A 18 -6.67 -9.01 10.49
CA TYR A 18 -6.13 -9.97 9.53
C TYR A 18 -4.78 -10.54 9.97
N ALA A 19 -4.48 -11.73 9.47
CA ALA A 19 -3.17 -12.34 9.49
C ALA A 19 -2.63 -12.44 8.06
N LEU A 20 -1.31 -12.34 7.92
CA LEU A 20 -0.64 -12.64 6.66
C LEU A 20 0.64 -13.44 6.90
N GLU A 21 0.90 -14.36 5.97
CA GLU A 21 2.15 -15.09 5.85
C GLU A 21 2.76 -14.86 4.47
N ILE A 22 4.05 -14.50 4.43
CA ILE A 22 4.78 -14.35 3.18
C ILE A 22 6.05 -15.21 3.22
N ASP A 23 6.07 -16.26 2.41
CA ASP A 23 7.27 -17.05 2.17
C ASP A 23 8.06 -16.45 1.01
N LEU A 24 9.33 -16.12 1.26
CA LEU A 24 10.21 -15.44 0.32
C LEU A 24 11.46 -16.28 0.02
N LYS A 25 11.73 -16.46 -1.27
CA LYS A 25 12.90 -17.18 -1.75
C LYS A 25 13.63 -16.38 -2.82
N SER A 26 14.86 -16.00 -2.51
CA SER A 26 15.73 -15.32 -3.48
C SER A 26 16.06 -16.23 -4.65
N THR A 27 15.88 -15.74 -5.88
CA THR A 27 16.34 -16.37 -7.12
C THR A 27 17.40 -15.48 -7.79
N GLU A 28 17.99 -15.92 -8.89
CA GLU A 28 18.86 -15.05 -9.71
C GLU A 28 18.08 -13.90 -10.34
N LYS A 29 16.83 -14.15 -10.75
CA LYS A 29 15.96 -13.22 -11.49
C LYS A 29 15.19 -12.26 -10.59
N GLY A 30 14.96 -12.63 -9.33
CA GLY A 30 14.05 -11.91 -8.48
C GLY A 30 13.84 -12.53 -7.11
N LEU A 31 12.60 -12.44 -6.64
CA LEU A 31 12.14 -12.93 -5.35
C LEU A 31 10.85 -13.74 -5.58
N GLU A 32 10.97 -15.06 -5.52
CA GLU A 32 9.81 -15.95 -5.47
C GLU A 32 9.04 -15.69 -4.17
N TYR A 33 7.71 -15.65 -4.26
CA TYR A 33 6.83 -15.48 -3.11
C TYR A 33 5.67 -16.47 -3.10
N THR A 34 5.23 -16.82 -1.88
CA THR A 34 3.88 -17.27 -1.58
C THR A 34 3.30 -16.29 -0.55
N LEU A 35 2.09 -15.80 -0.77
CA LEU A 35 1.34 -14.96 0.15
C LEU A 35 0.03 -15.68 0.52
N ASP A 36 -0.21 -15.78 1.81
CA ASP A 36 -1.48 -16.18 2.40
C ASP A 36 -1.95 -15.03 3.27
N LEU A 37 -3.16 -14.51 3.03
CA LEU A 37 -3.81 -13.46 3.81
C LEU A 37 -5.19 -13.96 4.21
N GLU A 38 -5.47 -13.90 5.51
CA GLU A 38 -6.73 -14.35 6.10
C GLU A 38 -7.31 -13.26 6.99
N TYR A 39 -8.57 -12.89 6.77
CA TYR A 39 -9.28 -11.99 7.66
C TYR A 39 -9.84 -12.72 8.87
N LEU A 40 -9.65 -12.13 10.05
CA LEU A 40 -9.92 -12.78 11.33
C LEU A 40 -11.30 -12.41 11.88
N ASP A 41 -11.89 -13.35 12.62
CA ASP A 41 -13.09 -13.18 13.44
C ASP A 41 -14.34 -12.67 12.69
N ARG A 42 -14.37 -12.82 11.35
CA ARG A 42 -15.52 -12.41 10.50
C ARG A 42 -16.75 -13.28 10.67
N ASP A 43 -16.61 -14.48 11.22
CA ASP A 43 -17.72 -15.38 11.55
C ASP A 43 -18.65 -14.81 12.64
N SER A 44 -18.18 -13.81 13.39
CA SER A 44 -18.97 -13.06 14.36
C SER A 44 -19.84 -11.95 13.75
N LEU A 45 -19.62 -11.61 12.48
CA LEU A 45 -20.34 -10.55 11.75
C LEU A 45 -21.38 -11.14 10.80
N THR A 46 -22.43 -10.37 10.54
CA THR A 46 -23.38 -10.64 9.47
C THR A 46 -22.79 -10.26 8.11
N GLU A 47 -23.32 -10.86 7.03
CA GLU A 47 -22.94 -10.50 5.67
C GLU A 47 -23.18 -9.01 5.37
N GLU A 48 -24.28 -8.44 5.89
CA GLU A 48 -24.60 -7.01 5.72
C GLU A 48 -23.53 -6.12 6.36
N GLU A 49 -23.10 -6.43 7.59
CA GLU A 49 -22.03 -5.69 8.27
C GLU A 49 -20.71 -5.74 7.51
N ILE A 50 -20.34 -6.90 6.95
CA ILE A 50 -19.11 -7.06 6.15
C ILE A 50 -19.19 -6.20 4.88
N LEU A 51 -20.33 -6.26 4.16
CA LEU A 51 -20.53 -5.52 2.92
C LEU A 51 -20.61 -4.00 3.14
N GLU A 52 -21.23 -3.55 4.24
CA GLU A 52 -21.34 -2.12 4.59
C GLU A 52 -19.97 -1.48 4.87
N GLU A 53 -19.03 -2.26 5.42
CA GLU A 53 -17.64 -1.84 5.63
C GLU A 53 -16.79 -1.91 4.35
N GLY A 54 -17.38 -2.33 3.21
CA GLY A 54 -16.71 -2.37 1.91
C GLY A 54 -15.91 -3.64 1.63
N PHE A 55 -16.09 -4.68 2.43
CA PHE A 55 -15.49 -5.99 2.25
C PHE A 55 -16.39 -6.93 1.46
N THR A 56 -15.86 -8.08 1.05
CA THR A 56 -16.63 -9.18 0.47
C THR A 56 -16.56 -10.41 1.37
N MET A 57 -17.34 -11.45 1.04
CA MET A 57 -17.29 -12.71 1.77
C MET A 57 -16.08 -13.60 1.40
N ASP A 58 -15.26 -13.17 0.43
CA ASP A 58 -14.12 -13.93 -0.12
C ASP A 58 -12.92 -13.01 -0.38
N ASP A 59 -12.51 -12.26 0.66
CA ASP A 59 -11.36 -11.34 0.57
C ASP A 59 -10.01 -11.99 0.91
N ASP A 60 -10.03 -13.24 1.38
CA ASP A 60 -8.80 -13.97 1.67
C ASP A 60 -7.98 -14.18 0.40
N LEU A 61 -6.66 -14.04 0.51
CA LEU A 61 -5.77 -14.11 -0.65
C LEU A 61 -4.78 -15.25 -0.51
N HIS A 62 -4.71 -16.08 -1.56
CA HIS A 62 -3.70 -17.12 -1.72
C HIS A 62 -2.97 -16.92 -3.05
N LEU A 63 -1.81 -16.27 -3.01
CA LEU A 63 -1.06 -15.86 -4.19
C LEU A 63 0.33 -16.47 -4.21
N LYS A 64 0.82 -16.78 -5.41
CA LYS A 64 2.21 -17.20 -5.63
C LYS A 64 2.75 -16.57 -6.90
N GLY A 65 4.03 -16.23 -6.91
CA GLY A 65 4.64 -15.59 -8.06
C GLY A 65 6.11 -15.25 -7.87
N GLU A 66 6.59 -14.32 -8.70
CA GLU A 66 7.95 -13.79 -8.62
C GLU A 66 7.92 -12.27 -8.76
N LEU A 67 8.56 -11.58 -7.83
CA LEU A 67 8.81 -10.14 -7.89
C LEU A 67 10.19 -9.85 -8.51
N PRO A 68 10.38 -8.69 -9.17
CA PRO A 68 11.67 -8.31 -9.73
C PRO A 68 12.79 -8.21 -8.71
N VAL A 69 14.03 -8.20 -9.21
CA VAL A 69 15.28 -8.13 -8.43
C VAL A 69 15.32 -7.03 -7.37
N VAL A 70 14.63 -5.91 -7.59
CA VAL A 70 14.58 -4.79 -6.64
C VAL A 70 14.01 -5.20 -5.28
N TRP A 71 13.03 -6.10 -5.25
CA TRP A 71 12.45 -6.63 -4.01
C TRP A 71 13.39 -7.57 -3.28
N ARG A 72 14.14 -8.39 -4.02
CA ARG A 72 15.22 -9.22 -3.45
C ARG A 72 16.26 -8.35 -2.74
N GLU A 73 16.65 -7.24 -3.36
CA GLU A 73 17.64 -6.31 -2.81
C GLU A 73 17.09 -5.56 -1.58
N GLU A 74 15.84 -5.12 -1.63
CA GLU A 74 15.16 -4.47 -0.50
C GLU A 74 15.12 -5.38 0.73
N ILE A 75 14.63 -6.61 0.59
CA ILE A 75 14.51 -7.55 1.70
C ILE A 75 15.89 -7.91 2.28
N LYS A 76 16.90 -8.11 1.42
CA LYS A 76 18.29 -8.32 1.87
C LYS A 76 18.82 -7.12 2.65
N PHE A 77 18.56 -5.90 2.19
CA PHE A 77 18.98 -4.68 2.85
C PHE A 77 18.28 -4.49 4.20
N LEU A 78 16.97 -4.71 4.26
CA LEU A 78 16.18 -4.62 5.47
C LEU A 78 16.68 -5.62 6.51
N LEU A 79 16.84 -6.90 6.15
CA LEU A 79 17.38 -7.93 7.03
C LEU A 79 18.76 -7.58 7.60
N LYS A 80 19.66 -7.03 6.77
CA LYS A 80 21.00 -6.63 7.24
C LYS A 80 20.94 -5.53 8.31
N LYS A 81 19.91 -4.69 8.29
CA LYS A 81 19.70 -3.60 9.25
C LYS A 81 18.86 -4.01 10.46
N THR A 82 18.18 -5.15 10.40
CA THR A 82 17.29 -5.62 11.45
C THR A 82 18.07 -6.02 12.68
N GLN A 83 17.69 -5.44 13.82
CA GLN A 83 18.14 -5.90 15.12
C GLN A 83 17.15 -6.94 15.61
N LYS A 84 17.64 -8.13 15.93
CA LYS A 84 16.82 -9.25 16.41
C LYS A 84 16.48 -9.04 17.88
N THR A 85 15.22 -9.26 18.24
CA THR A 85 14.76 -9.32 19.62
C THR A 85 14.01 -10.63 19.84
N ASN A 86 13.98 -11.08 21.09
CA ASN A 86 13.12 -12.16 21.52
C ASN A 86 12.07 -11.55 22.42
N LYS A 87 10.81 -11.73 22.03
CA LYS A 87 9.67 -11.29 22.82
C LYS A 87 8.88 -12.53 23.22
N GLU A 88 8.73 -12.72 24.52
CA GLU A 88 8.08 -13.92 25.07
C GLU A 88 6.55 -13.78 25.09
N GLU A 89 6.04 -12.56 25.27
CA GLU A 89 4.61 -12.25 25.32
C GLU A 89 4.30 -10.96 24.57
N LEU A 90 3.15 -10.90 23.89
CA LEU A 90 2.62 -9.70 23.24
C LEU A 90 1.53 -9.07 24.10
N GLU A 91 1.51 -7.75 24.16
CA GLU A 91 0.38 -7.01 24.73
C GLU A 91 -0.80 -7.00 23.73
N GLU A 92 -2.03 -6.83 24.22
CA GLU A 92 -3.24 -6.89 23.37
C GLU A 92 -3.26 -5.83 22.25
N ASN A 93 -2.60 -4.70 22.48
CA ASN A 93 -2.49 -3.58 21.55
C ASN A 93 -1.29 -3.68 20.59
N GLU A 94 -0.59 -4.81 20.59
CA GLU A 94 0.60 -5.01 19.76
C GLU A 94 0.32 -5.98 18.62
N ASP A 95 0.78 -5.60 17.44
CA ASP A 95 0.80 -6.49 16.30
C ASP A 95 1.86 -7.61 16.49
N LEU A 96 1.54 -8.81 16.01
CA LEU A 96 2.51 -9.91 15.92
C LEU A 96 3.44 -9.67 14.73
N TRP A 97 4.75 -9.81 14.94
CA TRP A 97 5.72 -9.72 13.85
C TRP A 97 6.85 -10.75 14.01
N LEU A 98 6.70 -11.91 13.37
CA LEU A 98 7.70 -12.98 13.42
C LEU A 98 8.42 -13.15 12.09
N LEU A 99 9.74 -13.18 12.15
CA LEU A 99 10.59 -13.45 11.01
C LEU A 99 11.28 -14.79 11.19
N HIS A 100 11.06 -15.71 10.24
CA HIS A 100 11.78 -16.97 10.18
C HIS A 100 12.89 -16.85 9.16
N THR A 101 14.12 -17.09 9.60
CA THR A 101 15.32 -17.07 8.76
C THR A 101 16.14 -18.33 8.99
N GLU A 102 17.19 -18.51 8.21
CA GLU A 102 18.16 -19.60 8.43
C GLU A 102 18.85 -19.52 9.80
N ASP A 103 18.92 -18.33 10.41
CA ASP A 103 19.48 -18.11 11.74
C ASP A 103 18.48 -18.36 12.89
N GLY A 104 17.23 -18.71 12.58
CA GLY A 104 16.14 -18.91 13.54
C GLY A 104 15.01 -17.90 13.41
N VAL A 105 14.13 -17.92 14.42
CA VAL A 105 12.89 -17.13 14.52
C VAL A 105 13.09 -15.99 15.51
N PHE A 106 12.70 -14.76 15.14
CA PHE A 106 12.86 -13.59 16.00
C PHE A 106 11.86 -12.47 15.67
N TYR A 107 11.72 -11.52 16.59
CA TYR A 107 10.99 -10.27 16.38
C TYR A 107 11.97 -9.18 15.88
N PRO A 108 11.59 -8.35 14.90
CA PRO A 108 12.46 -7.28 14.45
C PRO A 108 12.32 -6.01 15.31
N ASN A 109 13.36 -5.54 15.99
CA ASN A 109 13.27 -4.31 16.81
C ASN A 109 12.83 -3.05 16.02
N ASN A 110 13.03 -3.06 14.69
CA ASN A 110 12.66 -2.00 13.77
C ASN A 110 11.25 -2.21 13.20
N HIS A 111 10.24 -2.33 14.07
CA HIS A 111 8.85 -2.63 13.69
C HIS A 111 8.32 -1.74 12.56
N ASN A 112 8.50 -0.42 12.65
CA ASN A 112 8.00 0.51 11.63
C ASN A 112 8.54 0.23 10.22
N ASN A 113 9.81 -0.15 10.10
CA ASN A 113 10.42 -0.44 8.80
C ASN A 113 9.86 -1.75 8.23
N TRP A 114 9.60 -2.74 9.07
CA TRP A 114 9.00 -4.01 8.65
C TRP A 114 7.53 -3.84 8.30
N ALA A 115 6.78 -3.08 9.08
CA ALA A 115 5.40 -2.71 8.78
C ALA A 115 5.28 -2.03 7.41
N GLU A 116 6.07 -0.98 7.18
CA GLU A 116 6.09 -0.28 5.89
C GLU A 116 6.51 -1.20 4.74
N THR A 117 7.54 -2.03 4.94
CA THR A 117 8.04 -2.90 3.87
C THR A 117 7.08 -4.02 3.54
N THR A 118 6.44 -4.63 4.54
CA THR A 118 5.44 -5.68 4.33
C THR A 118 4.19 -5.15 3.66
N GLU A 119 3.75 -3.93 4.01
CA GLU A 119 2.62 -3.32 3.31
C GLU A 119 2.95 -3.01 1.84
N GLN A 120 4.12 -2.43 1.57
CA GLN A 120 4.55 -2.22 0.18
C GLN A 120 4.76 -3.55 -0.56
N LEU A 121 5.20 -4.61 0.12
CA LEU A 121 5.39 -5.94 -0.45
C LEU A 121 4.04 -6.59 -0.79
N ARG A 122 3.06 -6.48 0.11
CA ARG A 122 1.66 -6.89 -0.12
C ARG A 122 1.12 -6.18 -1.37
N GLN A 123 1.25 -4.86 -1.43
CA GLN A 123 0.85 -4.04 -2.57
C GLN A 123 1.57 -4.46 -3.87
N ALA A 124 2.86 -4.76 -3.80
CA ALA A 124 3.63 -5.25 -4.95
C ALA A 124 3.15 -6.62 -5.44
N ILE A 125 2.78 -7.53 -4.53
CA ILE A 125 2.27 -8.86 -4.83
C ILE A 125 0.89 -8.77 -5.52
N VAL A 126 -0.04 -7.97 -4.99
CA VAL A 126 -1.37 -7.80 -5.60
C VAL A 126 -1.32 -7.06 -6.93
N GLU A 127 -0.39 -6.11 -7.11
CA GLU A 127 -0.13 -5.48 -8.41
C GLU A 127 0.47 -6.49 -9.41
N ALA A 128 1.44 -7.31 -8.97
CA ALA A 128 2.11 -8.29 -9.82
C ALA A 128 1.21 -9.47 -10.21
N SER A 129 0.24 -9.84 -9.37
CA SER A 129 -0.78 -10.86 -9.67
C SER A 129 -1.83 -10.37 -10.67
N GLY A 130 -1.93 -9.05 -10.88
CA GLY A 130 -2.92 -8.42 -11.74
C GLY A 130 -4.30 -8.22 -11.09
N LEU A 131 -4.41 -8.48 -9.78
CA LEU A 131 -5.63 -8.15 -9.02
C LEU A 131 -5.80 -6.63 -8.90
N GLU A 132 -4.70 -5.90 -8.76
CA GLU A 132 -4.70 -4.44 -8.73
C GLU A 132 -3.89 -3.83 -9.87
N LYS A 133 -4.30 -2.64 -10.31
CA LYS A 133 -3.55 -1.86 -11.28
C LYS A 133 -2.44 -1.08 -10.57
N PRO A 134 -1.35 -0.74 -11.28
CA PRO A 134 -0.39 0.23 -10.78
C PRO A 134 -1.07 1.55 -10.39
N LEU A 135 -0.54 2.21 -9.36
CA LEU A 135 -1.04 3.48 -8.85
C LEU A 135 -1.02 4.55 -9.96
N GLU A 136 -2.16 5.20 -10.16
CA GLU A 136 -2.29 6.37 -11.03
C GLU A 136 -2.97 7.49 -10.24
N ILE A 137 -2.30 8.64 -10.14
CA ILE A 137 -2.87 9.85 -9.55
C ILE A 137 -2.77 10.97 -10.57
N THR A 138 -3.89 11.59 -10.88
CA THR A 138 -3.93 12.73 -11.78
C THR A 138 -4.26 14.01 -11.01
N LEU A 139 -3.42 15.03 -11.18
CA LEU A 139 -3.70 16.41 -10.79
C LEU A 139 -3.95 17.25 -12.04
N VAL A 140 -4.98 18.10 -11.99
CA VAL A 140 -5.26 19.08 -13.04
C VAL A 140 -5.28 20.47 -12.43
N GLU A 141 -4.41 21.38 -12.87
CA GLU A 141 -4.46 22.81 -12.52
C GLU A 141 -4.80 23.63 -13.76
N ASN A 142 -5.97 24.29 -13.76
CA ASN A 142 -6.43 25.15 -14.84
C ASN A 142 -6.35 24.50 -16.25
N GLY A 143 -6.63 23.20 -16.33
CA GLY A 143 -6.57 22.41 -17.56
C GLY A 143 -5.20 21.80 -17.87
N GLU A 144 -4.16 22.11 -17.11
CA GLU A 144 -2.85 21.46 -17.23
C GLU A 144 -2.79 20.19 -16.38
N LYS A 145 -2.50 19.05 -17.02
CA LYS A 145 -2.50 17.73 -16.41
C LYS A 145 -1.09 17.30 -15.99
N THR A 146 -0.98 16.83 -14.75
CA THR A 146 0.19 16.15 -14.19
C THR A 146 -0.26 14.77 -13.71
N VAL A 147 0.33 13.71 -14.26
CA VAL A 147 0.00 12.32 -13.90
C VAL A 147 1.17 11.68 -13.17
N TYR A 148 0.92 11.11 -12.00
CA TYR A 148 1.86 10.29 -11.26
C TYR A 148 1.52 8.83 -11.47
N LEU A 149 2.51 8.07 -11.94
CA LEU A 149 2.43 6.63 -12.19
C LEU A 149 3.38 5.92 -11.24
N GLY A 150 2.82 5.20 -10.27
CA GLY A 150 3.55 4.39 -9.30
C GLY A 150 3.40 2.90 -9.62
N SER A 151 4.48 2.14 -9.52
CA SER A 151 4.44 0.68 -9.55
C SER A 151 5.18 0.15 -8.34
N PHE A 152 4.45 -0.50 -7.44
CA PHE A 152 5.01 -1.17 -6.26
C PHE A 152 5.77 -2.41 -6.68
N ALA A 153 5.25 -3.18 -7.65
CA ALA A 153 5.93 -4.35 -8.20
C ALA A 153 7.34 -4.00 -8.72
N LYS A 154 7.51 -2.82 -9.34
CA LYS A 154 8.80 -2.36 -9.88
C LYS A 154 9.55 -1.38 -8.97
N LYS A 155 8.92 -0.91 -7.89
CA LYS A 155 9.38 0.21 -7.05
C LYS A 155 9.77 1.45 -7.87
N THR A 156 8.90 1.87 -8.79
CA THR A 156 9.13 3.04 -9.65
C THR A 156 8.04 4.08 -9.49
N LEU A 157 8.44 5.35 -9.46
CA LEU A 157 7.52 6.49 -9.51
C LEU A 157 7.91 7.38 -10.70
N VAL A 158 6.96 7.66 -11.58
CA VAL A 158 7.13 8.51 -12.76
C VAL A 158 6.11 9.62 -12.71
N VAL A 159 6.52 10.84 -13.04
CA VAL A 159 5.61 11.95 -13.31
C VAL A 159 5.58 12.23 -14.80
N ASP A 160 4.39 12.34 -15.37
CA ASP A 160 4.12 12.73 -16.75
C ASP A 160 3.48 14.13 -16.73
N ARG A 161 4.16 15.11 -17.31
CA ARG A 161 3.65 16.47 -17.50
C ARG A 161 3.63 16.75 -18.99
N LYS A 162 2.43 16.89 -19.57
CA LYS A 162 2.24 17.18 -21.01
C LYS A 162 2.98 16.20 -21.95
N GLY A 163 3.11 14.93 -21.56
CA GLY A 163 3.80 13.89 -22.33
C GLY A 163 5.29 13.75 -22.00
N GLU A 164 5.86 14.65 -21.21
CA GLU A 164 7.24 14.54 -20.74
C GLU A 164 7.29 13.70 -19.45
N LYS A 165 7.85 12.50 -19.57
CA LYS A 165 8.01 11.57 -18.46
C LYS A 165 9.34 11.77 -17.75
N LYS A 166 9.28 11.94 -16.43
CA LYS A 166 10.45 12.04 -15.55
C LYS A 166 10.34 11.05 -14.40
N GLY A 167 11.40 10.28 -14.18
CA GLY A 167 11.50 9.41 -13.00
C GLY A 167 11.72 10.23 -11.71
N LEU A 168 10.98 9.88 -10.66
CA LEU A 168 11.16 10.38 -9.30
C LEU A 168 11.79 9.29 -8.43
N ARG A 169 12.21 9.64 -7.20
CA ARG A 169 12.70 8.63 -6.26
C ARG A 169 11.50 7.89 -5.71
N TRP A 170 11.61 6.57 -5.51
CA TRP A 170 10.57 5.79 -4.86
C TRP A 170 10.22 6.34 -3.47
N SER A 171 11.22 6.85 -2.74
CA SER A 171 11.04 7.49 -1.43
C SER A 171 10.12 8.71 -1.46
N ASP A 172 9.91 9.33 -2.63
CA ASP A 172 9.01 10.47 -2.78
C ASP A 172 7.52 10.04 -2.79
N LEU A 173 7.23 8.74 -3.00
CA LEU A 173 5.87 8.20 -3.04
C LEU A 173 5.11 8.42 -1.72
N ASN A 174 5.71 8.09 -0.58
CA ASN A 174 5.04 8.27 0.71
C ASN A 174 4.71 9.74 0.99
N ALA A 175 5.54 10.66 0.50
CA ALA A 175 5.26 12.09 0.63
C ALA A 175 4.09 12.50 -0.26
N LEU A 176 4.03 11.99 -1.50
CA LEU A 176 2.92 12.22 -2.43
C LEU A 176 1.60 11.69 -1.83
N LEU A 177 1.59 10.42 -1.41
CA LEU A 177 0.40 9.79 -0.84
C LEU A 177 -0.06 10.52 0.42
N ARG A 178 0.84 10.78 1.36
CA ARG A 178 0.49 11.52 2.58
C ARG A 178 -0.06 12.89 2.27
N ASP A 179 0.56 13.64 1.37
CA ASP A 179 0.13 15.01 1.09
C ASP A 179 -1.24 15.03 0.40
N LEU A 180 -1.52 14.09 -0.50
CA LEU A 180 -2.77 14.03 -1.26
C LEU A 180 -3.92 13.32 -0.52
N PHE A 181 -3.67 12.20 0.14
CA PHE A 181 -4.69 11.41 0.84
C PHE A 181 -4.94 11.86 2.29
N SER A 182 -4.23 12.89 2.78
CA SER A 182 -4.52 13.49 4.10
C SER A 182 -5.70 14.47 4.09
N GLY A 183 -6.34 14.68 2.95
CA GLY A 183 -7.55 15.47 2.83
C GLY A 183 -8.79 14.61 2.65
N ASP A 184 -9.95 15.17 2.94
CA ASP A 184 -11.22 14.47 2.82
C ASP A 184 -11.68 14.46 1.36
N LEU A 185 -12.04 13.28 0.85
CA LEU A 185 -12.58 13.04 -0.49
C LEU A 185 -14.10 12.84 -0.38
N LEU A 186 -14.86 13.87 -0.73
CA LEU A 186 -16.33 13.87 -0.68
C LEU A 186 -16.88 13.36 -2.01
N TYR A 187 -17.11 12.04 -2.08
CA TYR A 187 -17.57 11.36 -3.31
C TYR A 187 -18.93 11.86 -3.79
N GLU A 188 -19.82 12.21 -2.87
CA GLU A 188 -21.14 12.78 -3.13
C GLU A 188 -21.10 14.14 -3.85
N GLU A 189 -19.98 14.87 -3.71
CA GLU A 189 -19.74 16.14 -4.39
C GLU A 189 -18.78 16.02 -5.59
N ALA A 190 -18.21 14.83 -5.82
CA ALA A 190 -17.26 14.57 -6.88
C ALA A 190 -17.95 14.47 -8.26
N SER A 191 -17.21 14.80 -9.30
CA SER A 191 -17.68 14.73 -10.69
C SER A 191 -17.14 13.49 -11.37
N THR A 192 -17.97 12.77 -12.12
CA THR A 192 -17.51 11.68 -13.00
C THR A 192 -17.02 12.18 -14.37
N LYS A 193 -17.06 13.49 -14.61
CA LYS A 193 -16.58 14.14 -15.83
C LYS A 193 -15.23 14.80 -15.59
N GLU A 194 -14.29 14.53 -16.49
CA GLU A 194 -12.97 15.17 -16.48
C GLU A 194 -13.10 16.71 -16.51
N PRO A 195 -12.42 17.43 -15.60
CA PRO A 195 -12.54 18.87 -15.45
C PRO A 195 -11.92 19.62 -16.63
N LYS A 196 -12.63 20.65 -17.10
CA LYS A 196 -12.18 21.56 -18.17
C LYS A 196 -12.07 23.02 -17.71
N GLY A 197 -12.34 23.27 -16.43
CA GLY A 197 -12.45 24.59 -15.83
C GLY A 197 -11.17 25.08 -15.15
N LYS A 198 -11.25 26.31 -14.62
CA LYS A 198 -10.25 26.84 -13.69
C LYS A 198 -10.38 26.15 -12.34
N GLY A 199 -9.27 25.90 -11.67
CA GLY A 199 -9.24 25.21 -10.38
C GLY A 199 -8.12 24.19 -10.29
N ILE A 200 -8.09 23.48 -9.16
CA ILE A 200 -7.23 22.32 -8.94
C ILE A 200 -8.12 21.13 -8.70
N TYR A 201 -7.89 20.07 -9.45
CA TYR A 201 -8.66 18.83 -9.36
C TYR A 201 -7.73 17.64 -9.13
N LEU A 202 -8.21 16.68 -8.36
CA LEU A 202 -7.56 15.42 -8.06
C LEU A 202 -8.41 14.26 -8.61
N ASN A 203 -7.76 13.28 -9.20
CA ASN A 203 -8.31 11.96 -9.48
C ASN A 203 -7.30 10.93 -8.95
N VAL A 204 -7.80 9.92 -8.24
CA VAL A 204 -6.98 8.95 -7.50
C VAL A 204 -6.91 7.58 -8.18
N GLY A 205 -7.25 7.51 -9.46
CA GLY A 205 -7.25 6.28 -10.26
C GLY A 205 -8.62 5.63 -10.45
N ASP A 206 -9.67 6.28 -9.95
CA ASP A 206 -11.08 5.91 -10.14
C ASP A 206 -11.76 6.79 -11.20
N GLU A 207 -13.08 6.72 -11.33
CA GLU A 207 -13.87 7.55 -12.25
C GLU A 207 -14.14 8.97 -11.72
N TYR A 208 -13.79 9.27 -10.47
CA TYR A 208 -14.19 10.49 -9.78
C TYR A 208 -13.13 11.59 -9.87
N TRP A 209 -13.60 12.82 -9.99
CA TRP A 209 -12.80 14.03 -10.01
C TRP A 209 -13.21 14.91 -8.86
N PHE A 210 -12.25 15.19 -7.99
CA PHE A 210 -12.45 15.96 -6.77
C PHE A 210 -11.86 17.36 -6.92
N GLU A 211 -12.67 18.39 -6.69
CA GLU A 211 -12.28 19.79 -6.79
C GLU A 211 -11.78 20.30 -5.44
N LEU A 212 -10.57 20.86 -5.43
CA LEU A 212 -9.94 21.36 -4.21
C LEU A 212 -10.75 22.49 -3.57
N GLY A 213 -11.07 22.34 -2.28
CA GLY A 213 -11.89 23.27 -1.50
C GLY A 213 -13.40 23.06 -1.66
N LYS A 214 -13.81 22.06 -2.45
CA LYS A 214 -15.22 21.65 -2.62
C LYS A 214 -15.38 20.17 -2.29
N SER A 215 -15.12 19.28 -3.24
CA SER A 215 -15.17 17.83 -3.02
C SER A 215 -13.86 17.22 -2.55
N TYR A 216 -12.77 18.00 -2.53
CA TYR A 216 -11.51 17.62 -1.92
C TYR A 216 -11.06 18.66 -0.90
N ILE A 217 -11.18 18.33 0.38
CA ILE A 217 -10.86 19.23 1.48
C ILE A 217 -9.42 18.98 1.94
N ASN A 218 -8.48 19.76 1.41
CA ASN A 218 -7.07 19.69 1.81
C ASN A 218 -6.40 21.07 1.80
N LYS A 219 -5.22 21.16 2.43
CA LYS A 219 -4.38 22.36 2.42
C LYS A 219 -3.82 22.58 1.01
N VAL A 220 -4.15 23.73 0.42
CA VAL A 220 -3.69 24.13 -0.93
C VAL A 220 -2.19 23.96 -1.12
N GLN A 221 -1.38 24.31 -0.12
CA GLN A 221 0.08 24.19 -0.21
C GLN A 221 0.56 22.74 -0.39
N LYS A 222 -0.09 21.76 0.25
CA LYS A 222 0.25 20.34 0.09
C LYS A 222 0.06 19.91 -1.35
N VAL A 223 -1.08 20.24 -1.95
CA VAL A 223 -1.40 19.89 -3.34
C VAL A 223 -0.47 20.60 -4.33
N LYS A 224 -0.20 21.89 -4.11
CA LYS A 224 0.68 22.69 -4.98
C LYS A 224 2.14 22.23 -5.01
N ASN A 225 2.62 21.51 -3.99
CA ASN A 225 3.96 20.93 -4.02
C ASN A 225 4.12 19.84 -5.11
N TRP A 226 3.00 19.33 -5.62
CA TRP A 226 2.93 18.23 -6.59
C TRP A 226 2.41 18.66 -7.97
N LEU A 227 2.25 19.97 -8.21
CA LEU A 227 1.97 20.55 -9.53
C LEU A 227 3.25 21.02 -10.23
#